data_AF-A0A1S9MHF5-F1
#
_entry.id   AF-A0A1S9MHF5-F1
#
_cell.length_a   1.000
_cell.length_b   1.000
_cell.length_c   1.000
_cell.angle_alpha   90.00
_cell.angle_beta   90.00
_cell.angle_gamma   90.00
#
_symmetry.space_group_name_H-M   'P 1'
#
loop_
_entity.id
_entity.type
_entity.pdbx_description
1 polymer ?
#
loop_
_entity_poly.entity_id
_entity_poly.type
_entity_poly.pdbx_seq_one_letter_code
_entity_poly.pdbx_strand_id
1 'polypeptide(L)'
;MTPENLEPTTAGAPAADPTPHITVDGFEGRIPEIIDLDAPREGVPLVIDTLAGLERCAAAIAAGSGPAGVDAERASGFRYGQRAFLVQIRRDGAGTWLIDPEPFDDLKIINEALRGVEWILHAATQDLPCLAELGMWPDKLFDTELAARLAGLPRVGLAAVIEQLLGFGLAKEHSAADWSTRPLPEPWLRYAALDVEVLAELREELIELLETDGKLEFAEQEFAGILGAGLPVPRVDPWRKTSGLHQIRDRRQLAAVRELWYERDQLARKRDVAPSRLIPDSALVAAAKAMPATVPQLLATKGFHGRAAQREAPRWLRCIAGARNTEDLPPLHLPTNAPPPPRVWTDRDPDAAARLGTARPRLQEAADGLKLPVENLLTPDYMRRVLWRPPSDITVESVSEELRALGAREWQIAITAPILTEASLNPQPLPPKDPKEPRNPASKERTPAP
;
A
#
# COMPACT_ATOMS: atom_id res chain seq x y z
N MET A 1 11.36 -78.16 24.42
CA MET A 1 12.21 -76.96 24.33
C MET A 1 11.63 -75.91 25.27
N THR A 2 12.10 -75.92 26.52
CA THR A 2 12.10 -74.78 27.44
C THR A 2 13.26 -73.83 27.06
N PRO A 3 13.43 -72.63 27.68
CA PRO A 3 12.56 -71.77 28.51
C PRO A 3 12.60 -70.30 27.96
N GLU A 4 12.01 -69.22 28.49
CA GLU A 4 12.33 -68.39 29.68
C GLU A 4 11.35 -67.17 29.60
N ASN A 5 10.56 -66.78 30.61
CA ASN A 5 10.86 -66.08 31.88
C ASN A 5 11.10 -64.55 31.78
N LEU A 6 10.38 -63.81 32.65
CA LEU A 6 10.68 -62.53 33.32
C LEU A 6 10.22 -61.17 32.71
N GLU A 7 9.15 -60.66 33.34
CA GLU A 7 9.03 -59.40 34.12
C GLU A 7 9.19 -57.98 33.50
N PRO A 8 8.54 -56.96 34.12
CA PRO A 8 8.19 -55.68 33.51
C PRO A 8 9.28 -54.61 33.72
N THR A 9 9.52 -53.78 32.70
CA THR A 9 10.49 -52.68 32.78
C THR A 9 9.79 -51.32 32.71
N THR A 10 9.87 -50.63 33.86
CA THR A 10 10.19 -49.21 34.08
C THR A 10 9.65 -48.12 33.16
N ALA A 11 8.99 -47.16 33.80
CA ALA A 11 8.61 -45.86 33.31
C ALA A 11 9.74 -45.13 32.57
N GLY A 12 9.49 -44.76 31.31
CA GLY A 12 10.29 -43.79 30.57
C GLY A 12 9.95 -42.36 31.03
N ALA A 13 10.97 -41.60 31.40
CA ALA A 13 10.91 -40.18 31.72
C ALA A 13 10.29 -39.37 30.56
N PRO A 14 9.66 -38.20 30.84
CA PRO A 14 9.14 -37.34 29.79
C PRO A 14 10.29 -36.85 28.90
N ALA A 15 10.07 -36.95 27.59
CA ALA A 15 10.99 -36.51 26.56
C ALA A 15 11.32 -35.02 26.76
N ALA A 16 12.62 -34.70 26.72
CA ALA A 16 13.13 -33.35 26.75
C ALA A 16 12.61 -32.54 25.55
N ASP A 17 12.23 -31.31 25.87
CA ASP A 17 11.77 -30.24 24.99
C ASP A 17 12.71 -30.04 23.79
N PRO A 18 12.25 -30.07 22.53
CA PRO A 18 13.11 -29.93 21.36
C PRO A 18 13.17 -28.47 20.91
N THR A 19 13.58 -27.56 21.79
CA THR A 19 13.91 -26.19 21.34
C THR A 19 15.28 -26.23 20.66
N PRO A 20 15.41 -25.85 19.37
CA PRO A 20 16.70 -25.87 18.69
C PRO A 20 17.58 -24.72 19.23
N HIS A 21 18.66 -25.06 19.92
CA HIS A 21 19.73 -24.12 20.25
C HIS A 21 20.58 -23.85 19.00
N ILE A 22 20.50 -22.65 18.45
CA ILE A 22 21.53 -22.13 17.54
C ILE A 22 22.56 -21.40 18.38
N THR A 23 23.74 -21.99 18.55
CA THR A 23 24.89 -21.33 19.17
C THR A 23 25.62 -20.51 18.11
N VAL A 24 25.51 -19.18 18.22
CA VAL A 24 26.44 -18.24 17.58
C VAL A 24 27.46 -17.85 18.65
N ASP A 25 28.76 -18.04 18.36
CA ASP A 25 29.83 -17.70 19.30
C ASP A 25 29.71 -16.23 19.75
N GLY A 26 29.47 -16.03 21.06
CA GLY A 26 29.41 -14.71 21.70
C GLY A 26 28.01 -14.19 22.05
N PHE A 27 26.93 -14.96 21.84
CA PHE A 27 25.57 -14.55 22.22
C PHE A 27 24.92 -15.58 23.17
N GLU A 28 25.10 -15.40 24.48
CA GLU A 28 24.29 -16.09 25.51
C GLU A 28 23.09 -15.21 25.86
N GLY A 29 22.05 -15.28 25.02
CA GLY A 29 20.74 -14.69 25.31
C GLY A 29 19.66 -15.66 24.86
N ARG A 30 18.67 -15.95 25.72
CA ARG A 30 17.45 -16.62 25.29
C ARG A 30 16.77 -15.71 24.26
N ILE A 31 16.53 -16.23 23.05
CA ILE A 31 15.54 -15.63 22.15
C ILE A 31 14.25 -15.56 22.98
N PRO A 32 13.63 -14.38 23.17
CA PRO A 32 12.34 -14.30 23.84
C PRO A 32 11.39 -15.26 23.14
N GLU A 33 10.76 -16.15 23.90
CA GLU A 33 9.73 -17.02 23.35
C GLU A 33 8.60 -16.12 22.84
N ILE A 34 8.37 -16.16 21.53
CA ILE A 34 7.26 -15.41 20.92
C ILE A 34 5.98 -16.00 21.49
N ILE A 35 5.16 -15.16 22.11
CA ILE A 35 3.87 -15.58 22.65
C ILE A 35 2.84 -15.36 21.55
N ASP A 36 2.21 -16.43 21.08
CA ASP A 36 1.15 -16.32 20.09
C ASP A 36 -0.06 -15.60 20.68
N LEU A 37 -0.48 -14.51 20.03
CA LEU A 37 -1.66 -13.75 20.42
C LEU A 37 -2.89 -14.39 19.76
N ASP A 38 -3.36 -15.49 20.35
CA ASP A 38 -4.41 -16.33 19.78
C ASP A 38 -5.84 -15.82 20.01
N ALA A 39 -6.05 -14.89 20.94
CA ALA A 39 -7.36 -14.32 21.22
C ALA A 39 -7.27 -12.91 21.83
N PRO A 40 -8.25 -12.03 21.57
CA PRO A 40 -8.38 -10.76 22.28
C PRO A 40 -8.58 -10.96 23.78
N ARG A 41 -8.14 -10.00 24.61
CA ARG A 41 -8.21 -10.09 26.09
C ARG A 41 -9.63 -10.30 26.61
N GLU A 42 -10.63 -9.67 25.99
CA GLU A 42 -12.04 -9.78 26.37
C GLU A 42 -12.81 -10.86 25.56
N GLY A 43 -12.08 -11.67 24.78
CA GLY A 43 -12.66 -12.66 23.87
C GLY A 43 -13.06 -12.07 22.52
N VAL A 44 -13.49 -12.95 21.60
CA VAL A 44 -13.89 -12.54 20.24
C VAL A 44 -15.24 -11.79 20.32
N PRO A 45 -15.28 -10.49 19.97
CA PRO A 45 -16.51 -9.70 20.05
C PRO A 45 -17.52 -10.10 18.99
N LEU A 46 -18.80 -9.85 19.27
CA LEU A 46 -19.88 -9.98 18.29
C LEU A 46 -19.86 -8.83 17.29
N VAL A 47 -20.37 -9.10 16.08
CA VAL A 47 -20.54 -8.07 15.04
C VAL A 47 -21.71 -7.16 15.38
N ILE A 48 -21.50 -5.84 15.27
CA ILE A 48 -22.56 -4.84 15.38
C ILE A 48 -23.17 -4.59 14.01
N ASP A 49 -24.45 -4.93 13.87
CA ASP A 49 -25.24 -4.77 12.65
C ASP A 49 -26.62 -4.10 12.91
N THR A 50 -26.82 -3.56 14.12
CA THR A 50 -28.05 -2.86 14.52
C THR A 50 -27.77 -1.46 15.06
N LEU A 51 -28.70 -0.54 14.86
CA LEU A 51 -28.59 0.84 15.36
C LEU A 51 -28.37 0.90 16.88
N ALA A 52 -29.14 0.12 17.65
CA ALA A 52 -28.97 0.07 19.10
C ALA A 52 -27.59 -0.50 19.51
N GLY A 53 -27.01 -1.40 18.71
CA GLY A 53 -25.63 -1.87 18.91
C GLY A 53 -24.62 -0.77 18.63
N LEU A 54 -24.82 0.00 17.56
CA LEU A 54 -23.97 1.11 17.17
C LEU A 54 -23.98 2.25 18.20
N GLU A 55 -25.15 2.57 18.77
CA GLU A 55 -25.29 3.56 19.85
C GLU A 55 -24.57 3.11 21.13
N ARG A 56 -24.65 1.82 21.48
CA ARG A 56 -23.90 1.27 22.63
C ARG A 56 -22.39 1.33 22.40
N CYS A 57 -21.96 1.00 21.18
CA CYS A 57 -20.56 1.10 20.76
C CYS A 57 -20.05 2.55 20.91
N ALA A 58 -20.78 3.51 20.34
CA ALA A 58 -20.45 4.92 20.44
C ALA A 58 -20.35 5.40 21.90
N ALA A 59 -21.31 5.02 22.75
CA ALA A 59 -21.29 5.39 24.17
C ALA A 59 -20.09 4.78 24.92
N ALA A 60 -19.75 3.51 24.65
CA ALA A 60 -18.60 2.86 25.26
C ALA A 60 -17.28 3.48 24.80
N ILE A 61 -17.13 3.73 23.49
CA ILE A 61 -15.96 4.39 22.92
C ILE A 61 -15.79 5.80 23.51
N ALA A 62 -16.86 6.59 23.63
CA ALA A 62 -16.81 7.92 24.21
C ALA A 62 -16.41 7.92 25.69
N ALA A 63 -16.80 6.88 26.44
CA ALA A 63 -16.45 6.69 27.85
C ALA A 63 -15.02 6.15 28.06
N GLY A 64 -14.39 5.61 27.02
CA GLY A 64 -13.02 5.10 27.07
C GLY A 64 -11.96 6.20 27.24
N SER A 65 -10.75 5.78 27.61
CA SER A 65 -9.59 6.66 27.81
C SER A 65 -8.51 6.44 26.75
N GLY A 66 -7.59 7.40 26.65
CA GLY A 66 -6.43 7.28 25.76
C GLY A 66 -6.77 7.27 24.26
N PRO A 67 -5.80 6.88 23.41
CA PRO A 67 -5.98 6.75 21.97
C PRO A 67 -6.85 5.53 21.62
N ALA A 68 -7.34 5.49 20.38
CA ALA A 68 -8.14 4.38 19.87
C ALA A 68 -7.43 3.69 18.70
N GLY A 69 -7.25 2.37 18.79
CA GLY A 69 -6.84 1.55 17.65
C GLY A 69 -8.00 1.43 16.66
N VAL A 70 -7.73 1.68 15.37
CA VAL A 70 -8.73 1.63 14.30
C VAL A 70 -8.18 0.85 13.11
N ASP A 71 -9.00 -0.02 12.54
CA ASP A 71 -8.71 -0.74 11.31
C ASP A 71 -9.98 -0.91 10.46
N ALA A 72 -9.82 -1.34 9.20
CA ALA A 72 -10.94 -1.66 8.32
C ALA A 72 -10.65 -2.78 7.32
N GLU A 73 -11.64 -3.66 7.13
CA GLU A 73 -11.56 -4.77 6.18
C GLU A 73 -12.35 -4.54 4.90
N ARG A 74 -11.84 -5.08 3.79
CA ARG A 74 -12.38 -4.87 2.45
C ARG A 74 -12.51 -6.19 1.69
N ALA A 75 -13.56 -6.32 0.88
CA ALA A 75 -13.73 -7.47 -0.02
C ALA A 75 -13.00 -7.28 -1.37
N SER A 76 -11.71 -6.93 -1.30
CA SER A 76 -10.88 -6.60 -2.46
C SER A 76 -10.74 -7.79 -3.43
N GLY A 77 -11.07 -7.58 -4.70
CA GLY A 77 -11.09 -8.65 -5.71
C GLY A 77 -12.38 -9.49 -5.73
N PHE A 78 -13.30 -9.24 -4.82
CA PHE A 78 -14.63 -9.85 -4.77
C PHE A 78 -15.71 -8.84 -5.16
N ARG A 79 -15.74 -7.69 -4.47
CA ARG A 79 -16.75 -6.63 -4.62
C ARG A 79 -16.23 -5.43 -5.40
N TYR A 80 -17.14 -4.52 -5.77
CA TYR A 80 -16.76 -3.29 -6.44
C TYR A 80 -16.23 -2.26 -5.44
N GLY A 81 -15.21 -1.51 -5.85
CA GLY A 81 -14.63 -0.44 -5.04
C GLY A 81 -13.75 -0.97 -3.91
N GLN A 82 -13.52 -0.12 -2.91
CA GLN A 82 -12.69 -0.40 -1.73
C GLN A 82 -13.44 -0.03 -0.44
N ARG A 83 -14.78 -0.02 -0.45
CA ARG A 83 -15.58 0.25 0.74
C ARG A 83 -15.29 -0.78 1.83
N ALA A 84 -15.38 -0.35 3.09
CA ALA A 84 -15.20 -1.23 4.22
C ALA A 84 -16.40 -2.19 4.36
N PHE A 85 -16.12 -3.42 4.77
CA PHE A 85 -17.10 -4.46 5.14
C PHE A 85 -17.00 -4.86 6.62
N LEU A 86 -15.99 -4.35 7.33
CA LEU A 86 -15.85 -4.41 8.77
C LEU A 86 -15.00 -3.21 9.18
N VAL A 87 -15.36 -2.57 10.29
CA VAL A 87 -14.53 -1.55 10.96
C VAL A 87 -14.25 -2.04 12.36
N GLN A 88 -12.99 -2.03 12.76
CA GLN A 88 -12.54 -2.47 14.07
C GLN A 88 -12.09 -1.27 14.89
N ILE A 89 -12.52 -1.21 16.14
CA ILE A 89 -12.12 -0.16 17.06
C ILE A 89 -11.83 -0.75 18.42
N ARG A 90 -10.66 -0.44 18.98
CA ARG A 90 -10.32 -0.75 20.36
C ARG A 90 -9.92 0.52 21.10
N ARG A 91 -10.46 0.69 22.30
CA ARG A 91 -10.08 1.79 23.19
C ARG A 91 -10.08 1.30 24.64
N ASP A 92 -9.15 1.79 25.44
CA ASP A 92 -9.05 1.44 26.86
C ASP A 92 -10.36 1.80 27.59
N GLY A 93 -10.84 0.89 28.44
CA GLY A 93 -12.15 0.97 29.09
C GLY A 93 -13.38 0.69 28.20
N ALA A 94 -13.23 0.66 26.87
CA ALA A 94 -14.32 0.36 25.93
C ALA A 94 -14.25 -1.07 25.35
N GLY A 95 -13.06 -1.69 25.34
CA GLY A 95 -12.82 -2.99 24.71
C GLY A 95 -12.76 -2.93 23.18
N THR A 96 -12.79 -4.09 22.53
CA THR A 96 -12.78 -4.22 21.05
C THR A 96 -14.20 -4.32 20.49
N TRP A 97 -14.47 -3.56 19.43
CA TRP A 97 -15.74 -3.51 18.72
C TRP A 97 -15.55 -3.80 17.25
N LEU A 98 -16.41 -4.66 16.68
CA LEU A 98 -16.44 -5.01 15.27
C LEU A 98 -17.75 -4.54 14.67
N ILE A 99 -17.69 -3.58 13.75
CA ILE A 99 -18.87 -2.91 13.19
C ILE A 99 -19.03 -3.35 11.74
N ASP A 100 -20.18 -3.96 11.40
CA ASP A 100 -20.58 -4.16 10.02
C ASP A 100 -21.17 -2.86 9.47
N PRO A 101 -20.53 -2.17 8.52
CA PRO A 101 -21.04 -0.92 8.00
C PRO A 101 -22.22 -1.09 7.03
N GLU A 102 -22.43 -2.27 6.43
CA GLU A 102 -23.41 -2.45 5.33
C GLU A 102 -24.88 -2.13 5.70
N PRO A 103 -25.37 -2.38 6.94
CA PRO A 103 -26.71 -2.01 7.34
C PRO A 103 -26.94 -0.51 7.61
N PHE A 104 -25.89 0.31 7.59
CA PHE A 104 -25.94 1.72 7.98
C PHE A 104 -25.67 2.65 6.79
N ASP A 105 -26.23 3.86 6.84
CA ASP A 105 -25.93 4.90 5.83
C ASP A 105 -24.52 5.47 6.03
N ASP A 106 -24.09 5.66 7.28
CA ASP A 106 -22.77 6.13 7.69
C ASP A 106 -22.45 5.72 9.14
N LEU A 107 -21.21 5.98 9.57
CA LEU A 107 -20.71 5.77 10.94
C LEU A 107 -20.39 7.10 11.64
N LYS A 108 -21.07 8.20 11.32
CA LYS A 108 -20.80 9.52 11.93
C LYS A 108 -20.99 9.53 13.45
N ILE A 109 -21.89 8.70 13.97
CA ILE A 109 -22.07 8.54 15.42
C ILE A 109 -20.79 8.05 16.12
N ILE A 110 -20.03 7.18 15.45
CA ILE A 110 -18.73 6.68 15.93
C ILE A 110 -17.67 7.77 15.78
N ASN A 111 -17.67 8.49 14.65
CA ASN A 111 -16.78 9.63 14.47
C ASN A 111 -16.95 10.68 15.57
N GLU A 112 -18.20 11.00 15.95
CA GLU A 112 -18.48 11.94 17.04
C GLU A 112 -17.99 11.41 18.40
N ALA A 113 -18.17 10.11 18.67
CA ALA A 113 -17.66 9.48 19.89
C ALA A 113 -16.12 9.52 20.00
N LEU A 114 -15.42 9.62 18.86
CA LEU A 114 -13.97 9.71 18.75
C LEU A 114 -13.45 11.15 18.56
N ARG A 115 -14.30 12.17 18.71
CA ARG A 115 -13.88 13.57 18.58
C ARG A 115 -12.76 13.90 19.57
N GLY A 116 -11.67 14.46 19.07
CA GLY A 116 -10.46 14.82 19.83
C GLY A 116 -9.60 13.63 20.26
N VAL A 117 -10.00 12.40 19.94
CA VAL A 117 -9.25 11.17 20.22
C VAL A 117 -8.23 10.94 19.12
N GLU A 118 -7.01 10.56 19.50
CA GLU A 118 -6.00 10.13 18.54
C GLU A 118 -6.28 8.71 18.07
N TRP A 119 -6.27 8.53 16.75
CA TRP A 119 -6.46 7.22 16.14
C TRP A 119 -5.10 6.60 15.84
N ILE A 120 -4.95 5.35 16.22
CA ILE A 120 -3.80 4.52 15.90
C ILE A 120 -4.21 3.62 14.74
N LEU A 121 -3.58 3.81 13.59
CA LEU A 121 -3.75 2.94 12.43
C LEU A 121 -2.40 2.35 12.03
N HIS A 122 -2.44 1.24 11.31
CA HIS A 122 -1.27 0.72 10.64
C HIS A 122 -1.40 0.98 9.14
N ALA A 123 -0.48 1.76 8.55
CA ALA A 123 -0.54 2.11 7.13
C ALA A 123 -1.80 2.93 6.78
N ALA A 124 -2.09 3.98 7.56
CA ALA A 124 -3.35 4.71 7.59
C ALA A 124 -3.87 5.14 6.20
N THR A 125 -2.96 5.43 5.27
CA THR A 125 -3.32 5.78 3.88
C THR A 125 -4.12 4.69 3.14
N GLN A 126 -4.11 3.44 3.61
CA GLN A 126 -4.90 2.34 3.05
C GLN A 126 -6.36 2.36 3.55
N ASP A 127 -6.59 2.72 4.81
CA ASP A 127 -7.92 2.64 5.44
C ASP A 127 -8.66 3.97 5.49
N LEU A 128 -7.94 5.10 5.63
CA LEU A 128 -8.55 6.43 5.67
C LEU A 128 -9.53 6.70 4.51
N PRO A 129 -9.28 6.29 3.25
CA PRO A 129 -10.25 6.47 2.18
C PRO A 129 -11.58 5.76 2.40
N CYS A 130 -11.58 4.51 2.85
CA CYS A 130 -12.83 3.77 3.06
C CYS A 130 -13.54 4.18 4.36
N LEU A 131 -12.79 4.57 5.39
CA LEU A 131 -13.35 5.18 6.59
C LEU A 131 -14.02 6.53 6.28
N ALA A 132 -13.41 7.36 5.44
CA ALA A 132 -14.00 8.64 5.04
C ALA A 132 -15.33 8.47 4.27
N GLU A 133 -15.47 7.42 3.46
CA GLU A 133 -16.75 7.08 2.80
C GLU A 133 -17.87 6.79 3.82
N LEU A 134 -17.51 6.33 5.03
CA LEU A 134 -18.43 6.10 6.15
C LEU A 134 -18.59 7.34 7.05
N GLY A 135 -18.06 8.51 6.66
CA GLY A 135 -18.14 9.73 7.47
C GLY A 135 -17.20 9.74 8.68
N MET A 136 -16.13 8.94 8.64
CA MET A 136 -15.12 8.79 9.68
C MET A 136 -13.80 9.44 9.24
N TRP A 137 -13.25 10.34 10.07
CA TRP A 137 -11.95 10.99 9.85
C TRP A 137 -11.31 11.41 11.18
N PRO A 138 -10.06 11.02 11.47
CA PRO A 138 -9.40 11.36 12.73
C PRO A 138 -9.04 12.84 12.84
N ASP A 139 -9.18 13.39 14.05
CA ASP A 139 -8.63 14.71 14.41
C ASP A 139 -7.11 14.65 14.64
N LYS A 140 -6.60 13.49 15.10
CA LYS A 140 -5.19 13.20 15.35
C LYS A 140 -4.88 11.77 14.94
N LEU A 141 -3.68 11.54 14.41
CA LEU A 141 -3.26 10.27 13.85
C LEU A 141 -1.90 9.85 14.41
N PHE A 142 -1.78 8.57 14.73
CA PHE A 142 -0.52 7.86 14.89
C PHE A 142 -0.48 6.70 13.90
N ASP A 143 0.38 6.77 12.87
CA ASP A 143 0.55 5.69 11.90
C ASP A 143 1.73 4.80 12.29
N THR A 144 1.44 3.58 12.76
CA THR A 144 2.45 2.64 13.26
C THR A 144 3.38 2.11 12.17
N GLU A 145 2.94 1.99 10.92
CA GLU A 145 3.82 1.58 9.80
C GLU A 145 4.84 2.67 9.52
N LEU A 146 4.37 3.91 9.46
CA LEU A 146 5.23 5.06 9.17
C LEU A 146 6.18 5.36 10.34
N ALA A 147 5.71 5.28 11.58
CA ALA A 147 6.54 5.34 12.79
C ALA A 147 7.67 4.29 12.74
N ALA A 148 7.32 3.02 12.49
CA ALA A 148 8.30 1.94 12.38
C ALA A 148 9.33 2.20 11.27
N ARG A 149 8.90 2.74 10.13
CA ARG A 149 9.80 3.09 9.02
C ARG A 149 10.77 4.22 9.37
N LEU A 150 10.32 5.26 10.07
CA LEU A 150 11.16 6.37 10.53
C LEU A 150 12.11 5.95 11.66
N ALA A 151 11.68 5.02 12.51
CA ALA A 151 12.51 4.38 13.52
C ALA A 151 13.53 3.39 12.93
N GLY A 152 13.51 3.14 11.63
CA GLY A 152 14.51 2.31 10.94
C GLY A 152 14.31 0.81 11.10
N LEU A 153 13.09 0.35 11.44
CA LEU A 153 12.81 -1.07 11.54
C LEU A 153 12.94 -1.75 10.16
N PRO A 154 13.56 -2.95 10.08
CA PRO A 154 13.79 -3.64 8.82
C PRO A 154 12.51 -4.21 8.20
N ARG A 155 11.50 -4.52 9.01
CA ARG A 155 10.18 -5.01 8.60
C ARG A 155 9.13 -4.15 9.27
N VAL A 156 8.24 -3.56 8.47
CA VAL A 156 7.26 -2.56 8.95
C VAL A 156 5.81 -3.03 8.88
N GLY A 157 5.53 -4.25 8.43
CA GLY A 157 4.15 -4.77 8.43
C GLY A 157 3.70 -5.13 9.86
N LEU A 158 2.43 -4.92 10.17
CA LEU A 158 1.84 -4.98 11.53
C LEU A 158 2.35 -6.15 12.37
N ALA A 159 2.16 -7.38 11.90
CA ALA A 159 2.62 -8.59 12.59
C ALA A 159 4.13 -8.59 12.90
N ALA A 160 4.96 -8.09 11.97
CA ALA A 160 6.41 -8.04 12.17
C ALA A 160 6.82 -6.97 13.20
N VAL A 161 6.11 -5.85 13.26
CA VAL A 161 6.38 -4.79 14.23
C VAL A 161 5.92 -5.22 15.63
N ILE A 162 4.74 -5.83 15.74
CA ILE A 162 4.24 -6.39 17.00
C ILE A 162 5.16 -7.49 17.53
N GLU A 163 5.61 -8.41 16.67
CA GLU A 163 6.58 -9.45 17.04
C GLU A 163 7.87 -8.83 17.57
N GLN A 164 8.40 -7.82 16.88
CA GLN A 164 9.69 -7.22 17.22
C GLN A 164 9.64 -6.37 18.49
N LEU A 165 8.57 -5.59 18.72
CA LEU A 165 8.49 -4.63 19.82
C LEU A 165 7.76 -5.17 21.04
N LEU A 166 6.75 -6.02 20.85
CA LEU A 166 5.92 -6.55 21.93
C LEU A 166 6.17 -8.04 22.22
N GLY A 167 6.90 -8.74 21.35
CA GLY A 167 7.15 -10.18 21.50
C GLY A 167 5.95 -11.07 21.20
N PHE A 168 4.91 -10.53 20.56
CA PHE A 168 3.69 -11.27 20.22
C PHE A 168 3.68 -11.78 18.77
N GLY A 169 3.26 -13.02 18.57
CA GLY A 169 3.01 -13.59 17.26
C GLY A 169 1.58 -13.31 16.80
N LEU A 170 1.41 -12.82 15.56
CA LEU A 170 0.10 -12.73 14.90
C LEU A 170 0.01 -13.74 13.75
N ALA A 171 -1.05 -14.55 13.75
CA ALA A 171 -1.32 -15.49 12.68
C ALA A 171 -1.62 -14.75 11.36
N LYS A 172 -0.90 -15.08 10.29
CA LYS A 172 -1.07 -14.47 8.95
C LYS A 172 -2.22 -15.13 8.18
N GLU A 173 -3.43 -15.03 8.68
CA GLU A 173 -4.61 -15.63 8.06
C GLU A 173 -5.62 -14.56 7.60
N HIS A 174 -6.49 -14.90 6.65
CA HIS A 174 -7.69 -14.12 6.30
C HIS A 174 -7.57 -12.70 5.68
N SER A 175 -6.39 -12.09 5.56
CA SER A 175 -6.22 -10.76 4.92
C SER A 175 -6.72 -10.64 3.47
N ALA A 176 -6.84 -11.77 2.74
CA ALA A 176 -7.38 -11.84 1.37
C ALA A 176 -8.78 -12.46 1.28
N ALA A 177 -9.52 -12.49 2.39
CA ALA A 177 -10.86 -13.06 2.47
C ALA A 177 -11.93 -12.23 1.73
N ASP A 178 -13.05 -12.87 1.41
CA ASP A 178 -14.25 -12.16 0.94
C ASP A 178 -15.02 -11.60 2.13
N TRP A 179 -14.55 -10.48 2.68
CA TRP A 179 -15.16 -9.81 3.84
C TRP A 179 -16.62 -9.38 3.63
N SER A 180 -17.18 -9.52 2.42
CA SER A 180 -18.63 -9.37 2.17
C SER A 180 -19.46 -10.59 2.58
N THR A 181 -18.82 -11.66 3.06
CA THR A 181 -19.49 -12.88 3.53
C THR A 181 -20.32 -12.59 4.78
N ARG A 182 -21.55 -13.10 4.83
CA ARG A 182 -22.44 -13.02 6.01
C ARG A 182 -23.13 -14.36 6.29
N PRO A 183 -23.21 -14.83 7.55
CA PRO A 183 -22.51 -14.26 8.72
C PRO A 183 -20.99 -14.40 8.60
N LEU A 184 -20.24 -13.50 9.24
CA LEU A 184 -18.77 -13.56 9.27
C LEU A 184 -18.32 -14.77 10.12
N PRO A 185 -17.39 -15.61 9.63
CA PRO A 185 -16.84 -16.71 10.41
C PRO A 185 -16.08 -16.23 11.65
N GLU A 186 -16.20 -16.94 12.78
CA GLU A 186 -15.48 -16.60 14.02
C GLU A 186 -13.95 -16.44 13.83
N PRO A 187 -13.24 -17.28 13.05
CA PRO A 187 -11.81 -17.07 12.81
C PRO A 187 -11.47 -15.71 12.17
N TRP A 188 -12.38 -15.16 11.35
CA TRP A 188 -12.19 -13.85 10.74
C TRP A 188 -12.45 -12.73 11.75
N LEU A 189 -13.44 -12.89 12.63
CA LEU A 189 -13.71 -11.93 13.71
C LEU A 189 -12.56 -11.86 14.70
N ARG A 190 -11.96 -13.01 15.03
CA ARG A 190 -10.76 -13.09 15.85
C ARG A 190 -9.59 -12.36 15.20
N TYR A 191 -9.31 -12.67 13.93
CA TYR A 191 -8.26 -12.00 13.15
C TYR A 191 -8.46 -10.47 13.18
N ALA A 192 -9.64 -9.99 12.82
CA ALA A 192 -9.99 -8.58 12.82
C ALA A 192 -9.82 -7.91 14.20
N ALA A 193 -10.23 -8.59 15.27
CA ALA A 193 -10.08 -8.06 16.62
C ALA A 193 -8.60 -7.97 17.06
N LEU A 194 -7.75 -8.90 16.61
CA LEU A 194 -6.33 -8.93 16.91
C LEU A 194 -5.54 -7.80 16.22
N ASP A 195 -5.95 -7.37 15.04
CA ASP A 195 -5.30 -6.27 14.31
C ASP A 195 -5.37 -4.91 15.06
N VAL A 196 -6.32 -4.75 15.98
CA VAL A 196 -6.42 -3.57 16.87
C VAL A 196 -6.07 -3.83 18.33
N GLU A 197 -5.79 -5.08 18.71
CA GLU A 197 -5.74 -5.52 20.11
C GLU A 197 -4.63 -4.84 20.93
N VAL A 198 -3.47 -4.66 20.30
CA VAL A 198 -2.24 -4.17 20.97
C VAL A 198 -1.70 -2.88 20.34
N LEU A 199 -2.52 -2.16 19.57
CA LEU A 199 -2.08 -0.94 18.90
C LEU A 199 -1.71 0.18 19.87
N ALA A 200 -2.36 0.26 21.03
CA ALA A 200 -2.04 1.24 22.07
C ALA A 200 -0.65 0.98 22.67
N GLU A 201 -0.35 -0.27 23.04
CA GLU A 201 0.96 -0.67 23.53
C GLU A 201 2.04 -0.50 22.46
N LEU A 202 1.74 -0.87 21.21
CA LEU A 202 2.65 -0.71 20.09
C LEU A 202 3.02 0.76 19.86
N ARG A 203 2.05 1.67 20.01
CA ARG A 203 2.27 3.12 19.91
C ARG A 203 3.27 3.60 20.97
N GLU A 204 3.13 3.19 22.23
CA GLU A 204 4.04 3.63 23.29
C GLU A 204 5.48 3.19 22.99
N GLU A 205 5.71 1.93 22.62
CA GLU A 205 7.04 1.42 22.25
C GLU A 205 7.65 2.18 21.05
N LEU A 206 6.83 2.51 20.05
CA LEU A 206 7.28 3.28 18.89
C LEU A 206 7.61 4.73 19.26
N ILE A 207 6.87 5.34 20.19
CA ILE A 207 7.18 6.68 20.70
C ILE A 207 8.53 6.65 21.42
N GLU A 208 8.74 5.72 22.35
CA GLU A 208 10.02 5.61 23.08
C GLU A 208 11.21 5.42 22.13
N LEU A 209 11.05 4.59 21.10
CA LEU A 209 12.08 4.36 20.09
C LEU A 209 12.37 5.63 19.27
N LEU A 210 11.32 6.34 18.84
CA LEU A 210 11.45 7.58 18.09
C LEU A 210 12.03 8.71 18.94
N GLU A 211 11.67 8.82 20.22
CA GLU A 211 12.22 9.80 21.16
C GLU A 211 13.72 9.55 21.40
N THR A 212 14.09 8.29 21.63
CA THR A 212 15.49 7.88 21.82
C THR A 212 16.36 8.26 20.63
N ASP A 213 15.82 8.13 19.42
CA ASP A 213 16.48 8.49 18.17
C ASP A 213 16.34 9.97 17.77
N GLY A 214 15.59 10.78 18.54
CA GLY A 214 15.34 12.19 18.25
C GLY A 214 14.46 12.45 17.02
N LYS A 215 13.56 11.51 16.68
CA LYS A 215 12.71 11.51 15.48
C LYS A 215 11.21 11.60 15.77
N LEU A 216 10.79 11.76 17.02
CA LEU A 216 9.36 11.86 17.35
C LEU A 216 8.69 13.02 16.59
N GLU A 217 9.32 14.20 16.57
CA GLU A 217 8.82 15.36 15.82
C GLU A 217 8.71 15.07 14.30
N PHE A 218 9.60 14.24 13.75
CA PHE A 218 9.51 13.85 12.34
C PHE A 218 8.22 13.07 12.10
N ALA A 219 7.93 12.09 12.96
CA ALA A 219 6.73 11.27 12.88
C ALA A 219 5.45 12.12 13.04
N GLU A 220 5.42 13.04 14.01
CA GLU A 220 4.29 13.95 14.22
C GLU A 220 4.00 14.81 12.97
N GLN A 221 5.05 15.37 12.35
CA GLN A 221 4.91 16.13 11.10
C GLN A 221 4.43 15.25 9.94
N GLU A 222 4.89 13.99 9.86
CA GLU A 222 4.44 13.05 8.85
C GLU A 222 2.95 12.69 9.02
N PHE A 223 2.49 12.42 10.25
CA PHE A 223 1.08 12.11 10.52
C PHE A 223 0.18 13.30 10.23
N ALA A 224 0.58 14.51 10.65
CA ALA A 224 -0.11 15.74 10.31
C ALA A 224 -0.15 15.97 8.78
N GLY A 225 0.93 15.60 8.07
CA GLY A 225 1.00 15.62 6.62
C GLY A 225 -0.02 14.70 5.95
N ILE A 226 -0.22 13.48 6.46
CA ILE A 226 -1.26 12.56 5.98
C ILE A 226 -2.65 13.18 6.14
N LEU A 227 -2.95 13.73 7.33
CA LEU A 227 -4.25 14.36 7.59
C LEU A 227 -4.48 15.61 6.73
N GLY A 228 -3.46 16.46 6.59
CA GLY A 228 -3.52 17.69 5.82
C GLY A 228 -3.64 17.45 4.30
N ALA A 229 -3.08 16.34 3.79
CA ALA A 229 -3.24 15.96 2.39
C ALA A 229 -4.67 15.56 2.03
N GLY A 230 -5.43 15.04 3.01
CA GLY A 230 -6.81 14.61 2.84
C GLY A 230 -6.95 13.42 1.90
N LEU A 231 -8.14 13.29 1.30
CA LEU A 231 -8.43 12.17 0.40
C LEU A 231 -7.70 12.30 -0.94
N PRO A 232 -7.18 11.19 -1.49
CA PRO A 232 -6.58 11.19 -2.81
C PRO A 232 -7.56 11.70 -3.88
N VAL A 233 -7.10 12.64 -4.70
CA VAL A 233 -7.90 13.14 -5.83
C VAL A 233 -8.20 11.99 -6.80
N PRO A 234 -9.46 11.83 -7.25
CA PRO A 234 -9.81 10.84 -8.26
C PRO A 234 -8.92 10.95 -9.50
N ARG A 235 -8.40 9.83 -9.97
CA ARG A 235 -7.51 9.82 -11.13
C ARG A 235 -8.26 10.26 -12.38
N VAL A 236 -7.66 11.16 -13.14
CA VAL A 236 -8.07 11.45 -14.52
C VAL A 236 -7.68 10.26 -15.41
N ASP A 237 -8.58 9.83 -16.28
CA ASP A 237 -8.37 8.70 -17.20
C ASP A 237 -7.85 7.41 -16.50
N PRO A 238 -8.56 6.85 -15.50
CA PRO A 238 -8.08 5.69 -14.74
C PRO A 238 -7.81 4.46 -15.64
N TRP A 239 -8.51 4.37 -16.77
CA TRP A 239 -8.31 3.36 -17.81
C TRP A 239 -6.87 3.32 -18.36
N ARG A 240 -6.10 4.41 -18.26
CA ARG A 240 -4.69 4.46 -18.70
C ARG A 240 -3.74 3.60 -17.83
N LYS A 241 -4.19 3.14 -16.66
CA LYS A 241 -3.45 2.18 -15.82
C LYS A 241 -3.75 0.72 -16.15
N THR A 242 -4.56 0.45 -17.19
CA THR A 242 -4.86 -0.92 -17.63
C THR A 242 -3.56 -1.70 -17.86
N SER A 243 -3.43 -2.84 -17.19
CA SER A 243 -2.24 -3.69 -17.33
C SER A 243 -2.08 -4.17 -18.78
N GLY A 244 -0.89 -3.96 -19.36
CA GLY A 244 -0.61 -4.30 -20.76
C GLY A 244 -0.89 -3.20 -21.78
N LEU A 245 -1.33 -2.00 -21.36
CA LEU A 245 -1.61 -0.88 -22.28
C LEU A 245 -0.43 -0.48 -23.17
N HIS A 246 0.81 -0.67 -22.70
CA HIS A 246 2.04 -0.42 -23.46
C HIS A 246 2.14 -1.21 -24.78
N GLN A 247 1.32 -2.24 -24.97
CA GLN A 247 1.25 -3.01 -26.21
C GLN A 247 0.39 -2.34 -27.30
N ILE A 248 -0.42 -1.35 -26.93
CA ILE A 248 -1.29 -0.61 -27.84
C ILE A 248 -0.50 0.54 -28.45
N ARG A 249 -0.38 0.55 -29.78
CA ARG A 249 0.35 1.59 -30.54
C ARG A 249 -0.54 2.39 -31.49
N ASP A 250 -1.80 1.98 -31.62
CA ASP A 250 -2.79 2.63 -32.47
C ASP A 250 -3.83 3.38 -31.60
N ARG A 251 -4.19 4.59 -32.01
CA ARG A 251 -5.12 5.46 -31.26
C ARG A 251 -6.54 4.90 -31.22
N ARG A 252 -6.95 4.17 -32.25
CA ARG A 252 -8.29 3.57 -32.35
C ARG A 252 -8.40 2.33 -31.46
N GLN A 253 -7.34 1.52 -31.41
CA GLN A 253 -7.20 0.46 -30.41
C GLN A 253 -7.17 1.05 -28.99
N LEU A 254 -6.51 2.19 -28.79
CA LEU A 254 -6.50 2.87 -27.49
C LEU A 254 -7.90 3.35 -27.08
N ALA A 255 -8.67 3.91 -28.02
CA ALA A 255 -10.08 4.22 -27.81
C ALA A 255 -10.87 2.96 -27.42
N ALA A 256 -10.62 1.81 -28.07
CA ALA A 256 -11.30 0.56 -27.72
C ALA A 256 -11.01 0.13 -26.27
N VAL A 257 -9.77 0.26 -25.80
CA VAL A 257 -9.44 -0.01 -24.38
C VAL A 257 -10.20 0.95 -23.46
N ARG A 258 -10.22 2.26 -23.77
CA ARG A 258 -10.95 3.26 -23.00
C ARG A 258 -12.43 2.90 -22.85
N GLU A 259 -13.12 2.67 -23.97
CA GLU A 259 -14.55 2.36 -23.97
C GLU A 259 -14.85 1.05 -23.24
N LEU A 260 -14.05 0.00 -23.46
CA LEU A 260 -14.20 -1.27 -22.76
C LEU A 260 -13.97 -1.13 -21.25
N TRP A 261 -12.99 -0.32 -20.84
CA TRP A 261 -12.69 -0.11 -19.44
C TRP A 261 -13.85 0.59 -18.73
N TYR A 262 -14.39 1.67 -19.30
CA TYR A 262 -15.53 2.39 -18.72
C TYR A 262 -16.78 1.53 -18.65
N GLU A 263 -17.06 0.76 -19.71
CA GLU A 263 -18.21 -0.15 -19.72
C GLU A 263 -18.05 -1.26 -18.67
N ARG A 264 -16.83 -1.77 -18.49
CA ARG A 264 -16.52 -2.76 -17.45
C ARG A 264 -16.70 -2.18 -16.06
N ASP A 265 -16.17 -0.99 -15.81
CA ASP A 265 -16.28 -0.30 -14.52
C ASP A 265 -17.75 -0.03 -14.15
N GLN A 266 -18.53 0.49 -15.09
CA GLN A 266 -19.97 0.74 -14.88
C GLN A 266 -20.75 -0.55 -14.60
N LEU A 267 -20.46 -1.63 -15.34
CA LEU A 267 -21.11 -2.91 -15.11
C LEU A 267 -20.69 -3.54 -13.77
N ALA A 268 -19.41 -3.38 -13.40
CA ALA A 268 -18.86 -3.86 -12.14
C ALA A 268 -19.53 -3.17 -10.96
N ARG A 269 -19.66 -1.84 -11.03
CA ARG A 269 -20.37 -1.01 -10.06
C ARG A 269 -21.83 -1.42 -9.91
N LYS A 270 -22.54 -1.55 -11.03
CA LYS A 270 -23.95 -1.95 -11.04
C LYS A 270 -24.20 -3.33 -10.42
N ARG A 271 -23.26 -4.26 -10.58
CA ARG A 271 -23.37 -5.62 -10.08
C ARG A 271 -22.72 -5.83 -8.71
N ASP A 272 -22.06 -4.80 -8.19
CA ASP A 272 -21.22 -4.88 -7.00
C ASP A 272 -20.25 -6.08 -7.04
N VAL A 273 -19.47 -6.16 -8.12
CA VAL A 273 -18.44 -7.19 -8.31
C VAL A 273 -17.14 -6.56 -8.76
N ALA A 274 -16.01 -7.15 -8.37
CA ALA A 274 -14.71 -6.67 -8.81
C ALA A 274 -14.61 -6.66 -10.35
N PRO A 275 -14.07 -5.59 -10.98
CA PRO A 275 -14.00 -5.49 -12.45
C PRO A 275 -13.30 -6.69 -13.12
N SER A 276 -12.27 -7.24 -12.48
CA SER A 276 -11.51 -8.40 -12.97
C SER A 276 -12.37 -9.68 -13.06
N ARG A 277 -13.44 -9.81 -12.27
CA ARG A 277 -14.38 -10.95 -12.34
C ARG A 277 -15.32 -10.88 -13.55
N LEU A 278 -15.50 -9.70 -14.14
CA LEU A 278 -16.21 -9.57 -15.41
C LEU A 278 -15.31 -10.01 -16.56
N ILE A 279 -14.17 -9.32 -16.72
CA ILE A 279 -13.09 -9.65 -17.65
C ILE A 279 -11.77 -8.99 -17.14
N PRO A 280 -10.61 -9.68 -17.23
CA PRO A 280 -9.34 -9.13 -16.77
C PRO A 280 -8.81 -8.05 -17.73
N ASP A 281 -7.87 -7.22 -17.27
CA ASP A 281 -7.22 -6.18 -18.09
C ASP A 281 -6.58 -6.75 -19.37
N SER A 282 -6.00 -7.94 -19.27
CA SER A 282 -5.40 -8.64 -20.40
C SER A 282 -6.43 -8.96 -21.50
N ALA A 283 -7.70 -9.19 -21.15
CA ALA A 283 -8.77 -9.37 -22.12
C ALA A 283 -9.10 -8.06 -22.85
N LEU A 284 -9.14 -6.93 -22.12
CA LEU A 284 -9.38 -5.61 -22.73
C LEU A 284 -8.34 -5.31 -23.80
N VAL A 285 -7.06 -5.51 -23.47
CA VAL A 285 -5.93 -5.29 -24.39
C VAL A 285 -5.99 -6.27 -25.57
N ALA A 286 -6.30 -7.55 -25.34
CA ALA A 286 -6.40 -8.54 -26.39
C ALA A 286 -7.52 -8.22 -27.40
N ALA A 287 -8.72 -7.87 -26.92
CA ALA A 287 -9.83 -7.50 -27.77
C ALA A 287 -9.58 -6.19 -28.52
N ALA A 288 -8.97 -5.19 -27.86
CA ALA A 288 -8.60 -3.95 -28.51
C ALA A 288 -7.55 -4.15 -29.62
N LYS A 289 -6.59 -5.07 -29.47
CA LYS A 289 -5.62 -5.38 -30.54
C LYS A 289 -6.28 -6.11 -31.71
N ALA A 290 -7.19 -7.05 -31.42
CA ALA A 290 -7.86 -7.85 -32.43
C ALA A 290 -8.98 -7.09 -33.19
N MET A 291 -9.59 -6.08 -32.57
CA MET A 291 -10.71 -5.30 -33.11
C MET A 291 -11.82 -6.15 -33.75
N PRO A 292 -12.39 -7.15 -33.03
CA PRO A 292 -13.42 -8.04 -33.55
C PRO A 292 -14.65 -7.29 -34.06
N ALA A 293 -15.28 -7.82 -35.10
CA ALA A 293 -16.51 -7.29 -35.69
C ALA A 293 -17.76 -8.11 -35.34
N THR A 294 -17.57 -9.34 -34.84
CA THR A 294 -18.67 -10.25 -34.48
C THR A 294 -18.46 -10.85 -33.09
N VAL A 295 -19.55 -11.33 -32.47
CA VAL A 295 -19.49 -12.04 -31.18
C VAL A 295 -18.58 -13.27 -31.24
N PRO A 296 -18.66 -14.15 -32.26
CA PRO A 296 -17.73 -15.27 -32.38
C PRO A 296 -16.25 -14.86 -32.41
N GLN A 297 -15.92 -13.78 -33.14
CA GLN A 297 -14.56 -13.26 -33.17
C GLN A 297 -14.11 -12.73 -31.81
N LEU A 298 -15.00 -12.03 -31.09
CA LEU A 298 -14.71 -11.56 -29.74
C LEU A 298 -14.46 -12.71 -28.77
N LEU A 299 -15.30 -13.75 -28.79
CA LEU A 299 -15.17 -14.91 -27.91
C LEU A 299 -13.93 -15.76 -28.21
N ALA A 300 -13.38 -15.66 -29.42
CA ALA A 300 -12.10 -16.28 -29.78
C ALA A 300 -10.87 -15.49 -29.25
N THR A 301 -11.06 -14.26 -28.73
CA THR A 301 -9.95 -13.47 -28.17
C THR A 301 -9.55 -13.96 -26.78
N LYS A 302 -8.25 -13.93 -26.48
CA LYS A 302 -7.72 -14.38 -25.20
C LYS A 302 -8.35 -13.58 -24.04
N GLY A 303 -8.94 -14.30 -23.08
CA GLY A 303 -9.55 -13.73 -21.87
C GLY A 303 -11.07 -13.56 -21.94
N PHE A 304 -11.69 -13.74 -23.12
CA PHE A 304 -13.14 -13.78 -23.29
C PHE A 304 -13.71 -15.19 -23.16
N HIS A 305 -13.33 -15.89 -22.09
CA HIS A 305 -13.79 -17.24 -21.79
C HIS A 305 -14.71 -17.24 -20.56
N GLY A 306 -15.67 -18.16 -20.52
CA GLY A 306 -16.57 -18.34 -19.39
C GLY A 306 -17.92 -17.62 -19.50
N ARG A 307 -18.84 -17.99 -18.59
CA ARG A 307 -20.25 -17.58 -18.64
C ARG A 307 -20.45 -16.07 -18.54
N ALA A 308 -19.66 -15.39 -17.70
CA ALA A 308 -19.78 -13.94 -17.50
C ALA A 308 -19.40 -13.14 -18.77
N ALA A 309 -18.28 -13.50 -19.41
CA ALA A 309 -17.83 -12.88 -20.65
C ALA A 309 -18.79 -13.16 -21.82
N GLN A 310 -19.31 -14.39 -21.93
CA GLN A 310 -20.26 -14.78 -22.97
C GLN A 310 -21.58 -14.02 -22.88
N ARG A 311 -22.16 -13.92 -21.67
CA ARG A 311 -23.43 -13.23 -21.44
C ARG A 311 -23.37 -11.75 -21.86
N GLU A 312 -22.23 -11.11 -21.64
CA GLU A 312 -22.03 -9.69 -21.96
C GLU A 312 -21.35 -9.45 -23.31
N ALA A 313 -21.11 -10.47 -24.13
CA ALA A 313 -20.37 -10.33 -25.39
C ALA A 313 -20.96 -9.26 -26.34
N PRO A 314 -22.28 -9.13 -26.51
CA PRO A 314 -22.85 -8.03 -27.30
C PRO A 314 -22.53 -6.64 -26.73
N ARG A 315 -22.41 -6.49 -25.41
CA ARG A 315 -22.06 -5.23 -24.74
C ARG A 315 -20.64 -4.82 -25.09
N TRP A 316 -19.69 -5.73 -24.93
CA TRP A 316 -18.28 -5.48 -25.25
C TRP A 316 -18.06 -5.21 -26.73
N LEU A 317 -18.77 -5.93 -27.61
CA LEU A 317 -18.69 -5.70 -29.05
C LEU A 317 -19.17 -4.29 -29.45
N ARG A 318 -20.20 -3.75 -28.77
CA ARG A 318 -20.65 -2.37 -29.01
C ARG A 318 -19.57 -1.35 -28.67
N CYS A 319 -18.81 -1.54 -27.58
CA CYS A 319 -17.69 -0.65 -27.23
C CYS A 319 -16.62 -0.63 -28.34
N ILE A 320 -16.26 -1.80 -28.86
CA ILE A 320 -15.26 -1.95 -29.93
C ILE A 320 -15.77 -1.33 -31.24
N ALA A 321 -17.06 -1.52 -31.56
CA ALA A 321 -17.68 -0.88 -32.71
C ALA A 321 -17.75 0.64 -32.57
N GLY A 322 -18.06 1.16 -31.38
CA GLY A 322 -18.02 2.60 -31.07
C GLY A 322 -16.62 3.18 -31.26
N ALA A 323 -15.60 2.52 -30.69
CA ALA A 323 -14.20 2.92 -30.90
C ALA A 323 -13.75 2.85 -32.36
N ARG A 324 -14.30 1.93 -33.17
CA ARG A 324 -14.01 1.87 -34.61
C ARG A 324 -14.47 3.14 -35.33
N ASN A 325 -15.59 3.72 -34.91
CA ASN A 325 -16.25 4.83 -35.60
C ASN A 325 -16.01 6.19 -34.95
N THR A 326 -15.45 6.25 -33.73
CA THR A 326 -15.21 7.52 -33.05
C THR A 326 -14.13 8.36 -33.76
N GLU A 327 -14.35 9.67 -33.78
CA GLU A 327 -13.37 10.69 -34.15
C GLU A 327 -12.64 11.24 -32.91
N ASP A 328 -13.24 11.11 -31.72
CA ASP A 328 -12.60 11.40 -30.45
C ASP A 328 -11.62 10.28 -30.08
N LEU A 329 -10.41 10.40 -30.62
CA LEU A 329 -9.32 9.46 -30.39
C LEU A 329 -8.42 9.96 -29.26
N PRO A 330 -8.23 9.19 -28.17
CA PRO A 330 -7.35 9.62 -27.09
C PRO A 330 -5.90 9.73 -27.59
N PRO A 331 -5.10 10.67 -27.05
CA PRO A 331 -3.68 10.74 -27.35
C PRO A 331 -2.94 9.53 -26.78
N LEU A 332 -1.99 8.98 -27.55
CA LEU A 332 -1.12 7.87 -27.13
C LEU A 332 -0.23 8.28 -25.95
N HIS A 333 0.27 9.51 -25.98
CA HIS A 333 1.12 10.08 -24.95
C HIS A 333 0.46 11.33 -24.39
N LEU A 334 0.34 11.38 -23.06
CA LEU A 334 -0.06 12.60 -22.37
C LEU A 334 1.19 13.48 -22.15
N PRO A 335 1.07 14.81 -22.30
CA PRO A 335 2.11 15.71 -21.83
C PRO A 335 2.29 15.52 -20.32
N THR A 336 3.54 15.48 -19.87
CA THR A 336 3.88 15.41 -18.46
C THR A 336 4.81 16.55 -18.11
N ASN A 337 4.53 17.22 -17.00
CA ASN A 337 5.43 18.19 -16.38
C ASN A 337 6.45 17.50 -15.46
N ALA A 338 6.42 16.18 -15.36
CA ALA A 338 7.41 15.42 -14.60
C ALA A 338 8.76 15.44 -15.34
N PRO A 339 9.88 15.48 -14.59
CA PRO A 339 11.19 15.33 -15.19
C PRO A 339 11.32 13.96 -15.89
N PRO A 340 12.13 13.87 -16.96
CA PRO A 340 12.33 12.60 -17.66
C PRO A 340 12.97 11.56 -16.74
N PRO A 341 12.97 10.27 -17.11
CA PRO A 341 13.64 9.23 -16.32
C PRO A 341 15.15 9.55 -16.12
N PRO A 342 15.73 9.35 -14.93
CA PRO A 342 17.14 9.69 -14.64
C PRO A 342 18.15 9.16 -15.67
N ARG A 343 17.91 7.97 -16.21
CA ARG A 343 18.78 7.32 -17.23
C ARG A 343 18.99 8.13 -18.52
N VAL A 344 18.14 9.12 -18.82
CA VAL A 344 18.30 9.97 -20.02
C VAL A 344 18.81 11.38 -19.69
N TRP A 345 19.07 11.69 -18.41
CA TRP A 345 19.47 13.04 -18.01
C TRP A 345 20.82 13.41 -18.61
N THR A 346 21.81 12.52 -18.55
CA THR A 346 23.15 12.74 -19.13
C THR A 346 23.12 13.13 -20.62
N ASP A 347 22.15 12.63 -21.38
CA ASP A 347 22.01 12.95 -22.81
C ASP A 347 21.13 14.21 -23.06
N ARG A 348 20.20 14.54 -22.15
CA ARG A 348 19.25 15.65 -22.32
C ARG A 348 19.68 16.96 -21.67
N ASP A 349 20.26 16.86 -20.48
CA ASP A 349 20.69 17.98 -19.65
C ASP A 349 21.84 17.49 -18.75
N PRO A 350 23.11 17.57 -19.22
CA PRO A 350 24.28 17.13 -18.48
C PRO A 350 24.45 17.84 -17.13
N ASP A 351 24.05 19.11 -17.04
CA ASP A 351 24.14 19.89 -15.80
C ASP A 351 23.15 19.34 -14.77
N ALA A 352 21.90 19.09 -15.17
CA ALA A 352 20.92 18.43 -14.30
C ALA A 352 21.39 17.03 -13.85
N ALA A 353 22.03 16.28 -14.75
CA ALA A 353 22.60 14.97 -14.41
C ALA A 353 23.74 15.09 -13.39
N ALA A 354 24.60 16.10 -13.51
CA ALA A 354 25.69 16.36 -12.56
C ALA A 354 25.14 16.76 -11.18
N ARG A 355 24.10 17.62 -11.14
CA ARG A 355 23.37 17.96 -9.91
C ARG A 355 22.79 16.71 -9.23
N LEU A 356 22.09 15.85 -9.99
CA LEU A 356 21.53 14.59 -9.48
C LEU A 356 22.60 13.61 -8.98
N GLY A 357 23.69 13.47 -9.73
CA GLY A 357 24.82 12.62 -9.36
C GLY A 357 25.50 13.08 -8.06
N THR A 358 25.48 14.39 -7.80
CA THR A 358 26.04 15.00 -6.58
C THR A 358 25.08 14.87 -5.39
N ALA A 359 23.80 15.17 -5.58
CA ALA A 359 22.81 15.18 -4.51
C ALA A 359 22.46 13.78 -3.98
N ARG A 360 22.28 12.80 -4.87
CA ARG A 360 21.80 11.46 -4.50
C ARG A 360 22.66 10.76 -3.44
N PRO A 361 24.01 10.65 -3.57
CA PRO A 361 24.82 10.02 -2.54
C PRO A 361 24.81 10.78 -1.21
N ARG A 362 24.74 12.13 -1.24
CA ARG A 362 24.68 12.94 -0.02
C ARG A 362 23.36 12.80 0.72
N LEU A 363 22.25 12.71 -0.01
CA LEU A 363 20.96 12.38 0.58
C LEU A 363 20.93 10.97 1.14
N GLN A 364 21.57 10.02 0.46
CA GLN A 364 21.72 8.66 0.98
C GLN A 364 22.53 8.65 2.29
N GLU A 365 23.65 9.35 2.34
CA GLU A 365 24.48 9.50 3.55
C GLU A 365 23.69 10.14 4.70
N ALA A 366 22.91 11.18 4.43
CA ALA A 366 22.04 11.80 5.43
C ALA A 366 20.96 10.83 5.93
N ALA A 367 20.34 10.07 5.03
CA ALA A 367 19.34 9.05 5.38
C ALA A 367 19.95 7.90 6.21
N ASP A 368 21.15 7.45 5.84
CA ASP A 368 21.91 6.42 6.57
C ASP A 368 22.28 6.90 7.97
N GLY A 369 22.71 8.15 8.11
CA GLY A 369 22.99 8.79 9.41
C GLY A 369 21.75 8.86 10.31
N LEU A 370 20.57 9.03 9.71
CA LEU A 370 19.28 8.98 10.40
C LEU A 370 18.70 7.56 10.49
N LYS A 371 19.36 6.53 9.94
CA LYS A 371 18.88 5.15 9.92
C LYS A 371 17.44 5.01 9.38
N LEU A 372 17.10 5.72 8.30
CA LEU A 372 15.79 5.60 7.66
C LEU A 372 15.94 5.47 6.14
N PRO A 373 14.92 4.94 5.43
CA PRO A 373 14.97 4.87 3.97
C PRO A 373 15.04 6.27 3.34
N VAL A 374 15.86 6.44 2.30
CA VAL A 374 16.07 7.75 1.65
C VAL A 374 14.77 8.34 1.07
N GLU A 375 13.83 7.49 0.67
CA GLU A 375 12.50 7.90 0.22
C GLU A 375 11.63 8.54 1.32
N ASN A 376 11.92 8.26 2.60
CA ASN A 376 11.28 8.91 3.75
C ASN A 376 11.98 10.21 4.14
N LEU A 377 13.29 10.32 3.88
CA LEU A 377 13.99 11.59 3.99
C LEU A 377 13.43 12.60 2.99
N LEU A 378 13.26 12.18 1.73
CA LEU A 378 12.63 13.02 0.71
C LEU A 378 12.02 12.18 -0.40
N THR A 379 10.78 12.50 -0.77
CA THR A 379 10.09 11.85 -1.88
C THR A 379 10.95 11.96 -3.17
N PRO A 380 11.27 10.85 -3.86
CA PRO A 380 12.20 10.88 -5.00
C PRO A 380 11.76 11.78 -6.17
N ASP A 381 10.45 12.02 -6.33
CA ASP A 381 9.95 12.98 -7.33
C ASP A 381 10.29 14.43 -6.96
N TYR A 382 10.31 14.79 -5.68
CA TYR A 382 10.60 16.16 -5.23
C TYR A 382 12.06 16.52 -5.53
N MET A 383 12.98 15.66 -5.11
CA MET A 383 14.40 15.77 -5.49
C MET A 383 14.57 15.91 -7.01
N ARG A 384 13.92 15.04 -7.79
CA ARG A 384 14.06 15.07 -9.26
C ARG A 384 13.53 16.36 -9.87
N ARG A 385 12.44 16.94 -9.35
CA ARG A 385 11.90 18.21 -9.87
C ARG A 385 12.85 19.36 -9.61
N VAL A 386 13.28 19.52 -8.37
CA VAL A 386 14.21 20.58 -7.95
C VAL A 386 15.53 20.49 -8.73
N LEU A 387 16.11 19.29 -8.89
CA LEU A 387 17.40 19.15 -9.58
C LEU A 387 17.28 19.20 -11.11
N TRP A 388 16.10 18.92 -11.67
CA TRP A 388 15.87 19.05 -13.11
C TRP A 388 15.71 20.51 -13.52
N ARG A 389 15.01 21.30 -12.72
CA ARG A 389 14.79 22.75 -12.91
C ARG A 389 14.88 23.44 -11.54
N PRO A 390 16.08 23.82 -11.08
CA PRO A 390 16.21 24.53 -9.82
C PRO A 390 15.61 25.94 -9.93
N PRO A 391 15.31 26.60 -8.79
CA PRO A 391 14.89 27.99 -8.78
C PRO A 391 15.92 28.90 -9.45
N SER A 392 15.46 30.04 -9.96
CA SER A 392 16.30 30.99 -10.71
C SER A 392 17.41 31.61 -9.87
N ASP A 393 17.11 31.88 -8.60
CA ASP A 393 18.11 32.19 -7.58
C ASP A 393 18.26 30.94 -6.72
N ILE A 394 19.48 30.43 -6.57
CA ILE A 394 19.73 29.14 -5.92
C ILE A 394 20.22 29.43 -4.50
N THR A 395 19.25 29.55 -3.60
CA THR A 395 19.47 29.71 -2.16
C THR A 395 18.76 28.61 -1.39
N VAL A 396 19.17 28.38 -0.14
CA VAL A 396 18.48 27.42 0.74
C VAL A 396 17.01 27.78 0.90
N GLU A 397 16.67 29.07 1.00
CA GLU A 397 15.29 29.53 1.12
C GLU A 397 14.48 29.22 -0.14
N SER A 398 14.97 29.60 -1.32
CA SER A 398 14.27 29.33 -2.59
C SER A 398 14.07 27.83 -2.84
N VAL A 399 15.02 26.98 -2.43
CA VAL A 399 14.88 25.53 -2.55
C VAL A 399 13.88 25.00 -1.53
N SER A 400 13.86 25.56 -0.32
CA SER A 400 12.90 25.22 0.72
C SER A 400 11.47 25.56 0.30
N GLU A 401 11.24 26.72 -0.32
CA GLU A 401 9.94 27.12 -0.87
C GLU A 401 9.43 26.14 -1.94
N GLU A 402 10.30 25.72 -2.86
CA GLU A 402 9.97 24.73 -3.88
C GLU A 402 9.63 23.36 -3.28
N LEU A 403 10.40 22.88 -2.29
CA LEU A 403 10.12 21.63 -1.60
C LEU A 403 8.79 21.69 -0.82
N ARG A 404 8.52 22.81 -0.15
CA ARG A 404 7.27 23.05 0.57
C ARG A 404 6.07 23.05 -0.38
N ALA A 405 6.19 23.70 -1.54
CA ALA A 405 5.16 23.70 -2.58
C ALA A 405 4.88 22.29 -3.14
N LEU A 406 5.86 21.40 -3.10
CA LEU A 406 5.71 19.99 -3.49
C LEU A 406 5.10 19.12 -2.37
N GLY A 407 5.07 19.60 -1.12
CA GLY A 407 4.50 18.90 0.03
C GLY A 407 5.54 18.21 0.94
N ALA A 408 6.82 18.58 0.85
CA ALA A 408 7.82 18.15 1.82
C ALA A 408 7.53 18.77 3.20
N ARG A 409 7.76 18.01 4.28
CA ARG A 409 7.59 18.48 5.65
C ARG A 409 8.79 19.32 6.08
N GLU A 410 8.61 20.19 7.08
CA GLU A 410 9.66 21.12 7.51
C GLU A 410 10.94 20.40 7.98
N TRP A 411 10.80 19.27 8.68
CA TRP A 411 11.96 18.45 9.07
C TRP A 411 12.74 17.93 7.85
N GLN A 412 12.04 17.51 6.79
CA GLN A 412 12.66 17.05 5.55
C GLN A 412 13.38 18.20 4.85
N ILE A 413 12.73 19.38 4.79
CA ILE A 413 13.26 20.58 4.17
C ILE A 413 14.54 21.03 4.88
N ALA A 414 14.52 21.10 6.21
CA ALA A 414 15.67 21.52 7.02
C ALA A 414 16.93 20.69 6.73
N ILE A 415 16.77 19.40 6.47
CA ILE A 415 17.88 18.48 6.19
C ILE A 415 18.27 18.51 4.71
N THR A 416 17.29 18.51 3.81
CA THR A 416 17.55 18.27 2.38
C THR A 416 17.78 19.53 1.57
N ALA A 417 17.18 20.67 1.93
CA ALA A 417 17.35 21.91 1.16
C ALA A 417 18.82 22.38 1.08
N PRO A 418 19.64 22.34 2.15
CA PRO A 418 21.06 22.67 2.06
C PRO A 418 21.83 21.73 1.11
N ILE A 419 21.54 20.43 1.15
CA ILE A 419 22.17 19.41 0.30
C ILE A 419 21.84 19.67 -1.18
N LEU A 420 20.56 19.93 -1.48
CA LEU A 420 20.12 20.21 -2.85
C LEU A 420 20.65 21.55 -3.37
N THR A 421 20.76 22.55 -2.50
CA THR A 421 21.32 23.87 -2.83
C THR A 421 22.78 23.74 -3.22
N GLU A 422 23.58 23.07 -2.38
CA GLU A 422 25.01 22.87 -2.69
C GLU A 422 25.18 22.06 -3.97
N ALA A 423 24.42 20.97 -4.15
CA ALA A 423 24.53 20.14 -5.34
C ALA A 423 24.12 20.90 -6.61
N SER A 424 23.29 21.94 -6.47
CA SER A 424 22.85 22.79 -7.57
C SER A 424 23.85 23.91 -7.89
N LEU A 425 24.57 24.44 -6.89
CA LEU A 425 25.59 25.46 -7.06
C LEU A 425 26.95 24.87 -7.49
N ASN A 426 27.32 23.72 -6.93
CA ASN A 426 28.64 23.09 -7.08
C ASN A 426 28.52 21.61 -7.50
N PRO A 427 27.91 21.31 -8.66
CA PRO A 427 27.77 19.92 -9.11
C PRO A 427 29.15 19.31 -9.44
N GLN A 428 29.39 18.10 -8.95
CA GLN A 428 30.57 17.32 -9.32
C GLN A 428 30.48 16.89 -10.80
N PRO A 429 31.61 16.91 -11.53
CA PRO A 429 31.62 16.51 -12.94
C PRO A 429 31.20 15.04 -13.09
N LEU A 430 30.43 14.77 -14.14
CA LEU A 430 30.01 13.41 -14.45
C LEU A 430 31.23 12.52 -14.76
N PRO A 431 31.21 11.24 -14.36
CA PRO A 431 32.23 10.30 -14.78
C PRO A 431 32.30 10.22 -16.31
N PRO A 432 33.50 10.03 -16.89
CA PRO A 432 33.67 9.96 -18.33
C PRO A 432 32.80 8.82 -18.90
N LYS A 433 32.13 9.10 -20.01
CA LYS A 433 31.25 8.13 -20.67
C LYS A 433 32.13 7.00 -21.22
N ASP A 434 31.91 5.77 -20.76
CA ASP A 434 32.55 4.61 -21.38
C ASP A 434 32.23 4.62 -22.88
N PRO A 435 33.24 4.42 -23.75
CA PRO A 435 33.01 4.42 -25.19
C PRO A 435 31.97 3.33 -25.49
N LYS A 436 30.85 3.73 -26.12
CA LYS A 436 29.87 2.77 -26.61
C LYS A 436 30.61 1.79 -27.51
N GLU A 437 30.70 0.52 -27.09
CA GLU A 437 31.19 -0.54 -27.97
C GLU A 437 30.37 -0.47 -29.27
N PRO A 438 31.04 -0.45 -30.44
CA PRO A 438 30.35 -0.43 -31.71
C PRO A 438 29.44 -1.67 -31.76
N ARG A 439 28.14 -1.43 -31.94
CA ARG A 439 27.15 -2.49 -32.16
C ARG A 439 27.65 -3.35 -33.33
N ASN A 440 28.10 -4.56 -33.01
CA ASN A 440 28.63 -5.51 -33.98
C ASN A 440 27.53 -5.81 -35.02
N PRO A 441 27.72 -5.50 -36.33
CA PRO A 441 26.67 -5.69 -37.34
C PRO A 441 26.47 -7.15 -37.77
N ALA A 442 27.20 -8.11 -37.20
CA ALA A 442 27.13 -9.52 -37.58
C ALA A 442 26.11 -10.31 -36.73
N SER A 443 24.81 -10.19 -37.05
CA SER A 443 23.80 -11.22 -36.70
C SER A 443 22.57 -11.12 -37.60
N LYS A 444 22.80 -11.14 -38.92
CA LYS A 444 21.77 -11.46 -39.92
C LYS A 444 22.35 -12.35 -41.02
N GLU A 445 22.78 -13.55 -40.64
CA GLU A 445 22.76 -14.68 -41.57
C GLU A 445 21.88 -15.76 -40.94
N ARG A 446 20.64 -15.81 -41.42
CA ARG A 446 19.78 -16.98 -41.27
C ARG A 446 20.22 -17.97 -42.35
N THR A 447 20.83 -19.07 -41.92
CA THR A 447 20.98 -20.28 -42.74
C THR A 447 19.58 -20.86 -43.02
N PRO A 448 19.22 -21.21 -44.27
CA PRO A 448 18.06 -22.05 -44.52
C PRO A 448 18.48 -23.52 -44.33
N ALA A 449 17.73 -24.25 -43.51
CA ALA A 449 17.85 -25.71 -43.39
C ALA A 449 16.74 -26.38 -44.24
N PRO A 450 17.00 -27.59 -44.77
CA PRO A 450 16.23 -28.24 -45.84
C PRO A 450 14.83 -28.72 -45.43
#